data_AF-G7MHD0-F1
#
_entry.id   AF-G7MHD0-F1
#
_cell.length_a   1.000
_cell.length_b   1.000
_cell.length_c   1.000
_cell.angle_alpha   90.00
_cell.angle_beta   90.00
_cell.angle_gamma   90.00
#
_symmetry.space_group_name_H-M   'P 1'
#
loop_
_entity.id
_entity.type
_entity.pdbx_description
1 polymer ?
#
loop_
_entity_poly.entity_id
_entity_poly.type
_entity_poly.pdbx_seq_one_letter_code
_entity_poly.pdbx_strand_id
1 'polypeptide(L)'
;MKPPHVLVFLCLLCCHAHDCCYGRLEKLGCEPKLEKYLFSVSKRGIFCAGRTTCQRLTCECDKRAALCFRRNLGTYNRKYAHYPNRLCTGPTPPC
;
A
#
# COMPACT_ATOMS: atom_id res chain seq x y z
N MET A 1 -18.43 -15.21 12.86
CA MET A 1 -16.96 -15.20 13.08
C MET A 1 -16.26 -15.34 11.74
N LYS A 2 -15.34 -14.44 11.35
CA LYS A 2 -14.56 -14.59 10.10
C LYS A 2 -13.41 -15.58 10.32
N PRO A 3 -13.10 -16.47 9.37
CA PRO A 3 -11.98 -17.41 9.49
C PRO A 3 -10.64 -16.68 9.70
N PRO A 4 -9.68 -17.25 10.46
CA PRO A 4 -8.38 -16.63 10.71
C PRO A 4 -7.59 -16.34 9.42
N HIS A 5 -7.81 -17.11 8.35
CA HIS A 5 -7.21 -16.86 7.03
C HIS A 5 -7.77 -15.63 6.32
N VAL A 6 -9.04 -15.27 6.56
CA VAL A 6 -9.71 -14.12 5.94
C VAL A 6 -9.29 -12.80 6.59
N LEU A 7 -8.87 -12.84 7.86
CA LEU A 7 -8.42 -11.66 8.60
C LEU A 7 -7.02 -11.20 8.14
N VAL A 8 -6.11 -12.14 7.88
CA VAL A 8 -4.75 -11.87 7.35
C VAL A 8 -4.78 -11.23 5.96
N PHE A 9 -5.79 -11.58 5.16
CA PHE A 9 -5.91 -11.17 3.76
C PHE A 9 -6.01 -9.65 3.58
N LEU A 10 -6.51 -8.93 4.58
CA LEU A 10 -6.80 -7.50 4.45
C LEU A 10 -5.54 -6.62 4.39
N CYS A 11 -4.48 -6.95 5.15
CA CYS A 11 -3.20 -6.24 5.03
C CYS A 11 -2.51 -6.54 3.70
N LEU A 12 -2.59 -7.78 3.21
CA LEU A 12 -2.02 -8.17 1.92
C LEU A 12 -2.71 -7.43 0.75
N LEU A 13 -4.02 -7.22 0.83
CA LEU A 13 -4.77 -6.48 -0.17
C LEU A 13 -4.39 -5.00 -0.23
N CYS A 14 -3.96 -4.41 0.89
CA CYS A 14 -3.42 -3.05 0.90
C CYS A 14 -2.13 -2.95 0.06
N CYS A 15 -1.23 -3.93 0.16
CA CYS A 15 0.00 -3.98 -0.65
C CYS A 15 -0.33 -4.20 -2.13
N HIS A 16 -1.22 -5.14 -2.45
CA HIS A 16 -1.63 -5.38 -3.84
C HIS A 16 -2.22 -4.13 -4.50
N ALA A 17 -3.11 -3.41 -3.78
CA ALA A 17 -3.66 -2.15 -4.28
C ALA A 17 -2.60 -1.04 -4.43
N HIS A 18 -1.56 -1.05 -3.59
CA HIS A 18 -0.42 -0.14 -3.66
C HIS A 18 0.47 -0.44 -4.88
N ASP A 19 0.79 -1.71 -5.13
CA ASP A 19 1.50 -2.16 -6.33
C ASP A 19 0.74 -1.75 -7.60
N CYS A 20 -0.58 -1.94 -7.63
CA CYS A 20 -1.43 -1.47 -8.73
C CYS A 20 -1.42 0.07 -8.87
N CYS A 21 -1.27 0.80 -7.77
CA CYS A 21 -1.14 2.25 -7.79
C CYS A 21 0.19 2.65 -8.45
N TYR A 22 1.29 2.04 -8.01
CA TYR A 22 2.61 2.29 -8.59
C TYR A 22 2.66 1.91 -10.07
N GLY A 23 2.10 0.76 -10.46
CA GLY A 23 2.04 0.37 -11.87
C GLY A 23 1.26 1.35 -12.75
N ARG A 24 0.25 2.05 -12.21
CA ARG A 24 -0.42 3.15 -12.93
C ARG A 24 0.48 4.38 -13.04
N LEU A 25 1.26 4.70 -12.01
CA LEU A 25 2.20 5.84 -12.05
C LEU A 25 3.37 5.58 -13.01
N GLU A 26 3.89 4.36 -13.04
CA GLU A 26 4.90 3.92 -14.01
C GLU A 26 4.39 4.09 -15.45
N LYS A 27 3.12 3.74 -15.73
CA LYS A 27 2.48 4.00 -17.04
C LYS A 27 2.31 5.49 -17.38
N LEU A 28 2.32 6.37 -16.39
CA LEU A 28 2.31 7.83 -16.57
C LEU A 28 3.72 8.42 -16.73
N GLY A 29 4.77 7.58 -16.73
CA GLY A 29 6.16 8.01 -16.85
C GLY A 29 6.80 8.45 -15.53
N CYS A 30 6.18 8.15 -14.39
CA CYS A 30 6.77 8.39 -13.08
C CYS A 30 7.65 7.21 -12.63
N GLU A 31 8.58 7.47 -11.72
CA GLU A 31 9.42 6.43 -11.10
C GLU A 31 9.08 6.30 -9.60
N PRO A 32 7.89 5.82 -9.21
CA PRO A 32 7.37 5.95 -7.84
C PRO A 32 8.25 5.29 -6.77
N LYS A 33 9.05 4.30 -7.14
CA LYS A 33 10.04 3.66 -6.23
C LYS A 33 11.25 4.56 -5.93
N LEU A 34 11.48 5.58 -6.73
CA LEU A 34 12.60 6.54 -6.63
C LEU A 34 12.13 7.95 -6.24
N GLU A 35 10.85 8.27 -6.45
CA GLU A 35 10.27 9.56 -6.12
C GLU A 35 10.40 9.89 -4.62
N LYS A 36 11.04 11.02 -4.31
CA LYS A 36 11.09 11.58 -2.97
C LYS A 36 10.05 12.70 -2.85
N TYR A 37 9.13 12.57 -1.91
CA TYR A 37 8.05 13.54 -1.69
C TYR A 37 8.06 14.08 -0.25
N LEU A 38 7.26 15.12 -0.01
CA LEU A 38 7.05 15.70 1.31
C LEU A 38 5.68 15.30 1.83
N PHE A 39 5.59 15.05 3.14
CA PHE A 39 4.30 14.83 3.78
C PHE A 39 4.29 15.41 5.19
N SER A 40 3.09 15.70 5.69
CA SER A 40 2.87 16.03 7.09
C SER A 40 1.66 15.28 7.64
N VAL A 41 1.68 15.02 8.94
CA VAL A 41 0.61 14.32 9.64
C VAL A 41 0.02 15.25 10.68
N SER A 42 -1.30 15.39 10.69
CA SER A 42 -2.04 16.13 11.71
C SER A 42 -3.32 15.40 12.10
N LYS A 43 -4.09 15.98 13.04
CA LYS A 43 -5.41 15.46 13.42
C LYS A 43 -6.38 15.36 12.22
N ARG A 44 -6.17 16.18 11.18
CA ARG A 44 -6.99 16.17 9.95
C ARG A 44 -6.57 15.08 8.96
N GLY A 45 -5.45 14.41 9.17
CA GLY A 45 -4.96 13.32 8.31
C GLY A 45 -3.54 13.55 7.79
N ILE A 46 -3.23 12.88 6.68
CA ILE A 46 -1.94 12.96 5.99
C ILE A 46 -2.07 13.93 4.81
N PHE A 47 -1.19 14.94 4.77
CA PHE A 47 -1.11 15.91 3.69
C PHE A 47 0.11 15.60 2.82
N CYS A 48 -0.11 15.47 1.51
CA CYS A 48 0.92 15.18 0.53
C CYS A 48 1.37 16.44 -0.19
N ALA A 49 2.67 16.59 -0.34
CA ALA A 49 3.31 17.70 -1.05
C ALA A 49 4.50 17.21 -1.87
N GLY A 50 4.87 18.00 -2.88
CA GLY A 50 5.95 17.69 -3.79
C GLY A 50 6.12 18.78 -4.83
N ARG A 51 7.34 18.89 -5.38
CA ARG A 51 7.66 19.80 -6.46
C ARG A 51 7.03 19.34 -7.77
N THR A 52 7.07 18.04 -8.05
CA THR A 52 6.54 17.45 -9.28
C THR A 52 5.20 16.75 -9.05
N THR A 53 4.47 16.52 -10.13
CA THR A 53 3.24 15.72 -10.11
C THR A 53 3.53 14.27 -9.67
N CYS A 54 4.62 13.67 -10.14
CA CYS A 54 5.00 12.30 -9.77
C CYS A 54 5.26 12.14 -8.27
N GLN A 55 5.91 13.12 -7.64
CA GLN A 55 6.11 13.13 -6.18
C GLN A 55 4.77 13.15 -5.42
N ARG A 56 3.84 14.01 -5.83
CA ARG A 56 2.51 14.13 -5.20
C ARG A 56 1.69 12.87 -5.40
N LEU A 57 1.70 12.29 -6.60
CA LEU A 57 0.98 11.06 -6.91
C LEU A 57 1.54 9.86 -6.14
N THR A 58 2.86 9.74 -6.05
CA THR A 58 3.52 8.69 -5.24
C THR A 58 3.11 8.82 -3.78
N CYS A 59 3.14 10.04 -3.22
CA CYS A 59 2.67 10.29 -1.86
C CYS A 59 1.21 9.86 -1.65
N GLU A 60 0.31 10.11 -2.61
CA GLU A 60 -1.09 9.71 -2.47
C GLU A 60 -1.29 8.19 -2.56
N CYS A 61 -0.49 7.47 -3.37
CA CYS A 61 -0.45 5.99 -3.33
C CYS A 61 -0.02 5.50 -1.94
N ASP A 62 1.05 6.05 -1.39
CA ASP A 62 1.62 5.64 -0.10
C ASP A 62 0.70 6.00 1.08
N LYS A 63 0.11 7.19 1.05
CA LYS A 63 -0.92 7.63 2.02
C LYS A 63 -2.10 6.68 2.03
N ARG A 64 -2.60 6.27 0.86
CA ARG A 64 -3.70 5.29 0.77
C ARG A 64 -3.29 3.95 1.39
N ALA A 65 -2.08 3.46 1.11
CA ALA A 65 -1.56 2.22 1.67
C ALA A 65 -1.43 2.32 3.21
N ALA A 66 -0.81 3.38 3.72
CA ALA A 66 -0.64 3.62 5.15
C ALA A 66 -1.98 3.68 5.90
N LEU A 67 -2.98 4.38 5.34
CA LEU A 67 -4.33 4.44 5.91
C LEU A 67 -5.04 3.07 5.85
N CYS A 68 -4.79 2.28 4.80
CA CYS A 68 -5.30 0.92 4.69
C CYS A 68 -4.69 0.01 5.77
N PHE A 69 -3.38 0.06 5.99
CA PHE A 69 -2.73 -0.69 7.07
C PHE A 69 -3.27 -0.30 8.44
N ARG A 70 -3.41 1.00 8.72
CA ARG A 70 -3.99 1.50 9.98
C ARG A 70 -5.39 0.92 10.23
N ARG A 71 -6.24 0.86 9.20
CA ARG A 71 -7.61 0.32 9.30
C ARG A 71 -7.63 -1.19 9.57
N ASN A 72 -6.60 -1.91 9.15
CA ASN A 72 -6.50 -3.36 9.27
C ASN A 72 -5.55 -3.83 10.39
N LEU A 73 -5.14 -2.94 11.31
CA LEU A 73 -4.29 -3.30 12.45
C LEU A 73 -4.88 -4.44 13.30
N GLY A 74 -6.21 -4.48 13.45
CA GLY A 74 -6.89 -5.54 14.22
C GLY A 74 -6.77 -6.94 13.61
N THR A 75 -6.33 -7.04 12.34
CA THR A 75 -6.13 -8.32 11.64
C THR A 75 -4.69 -8.57 11.23
N TYR A 76 -3.79 -7.67 11.61
CA TYR A 76 -2.36 -7.83 11.41
C TYR A 76 -1.83 -9.04 12.19
N ASN A 77 -1.01 -9.86 11.54
CA ASN A 77 -0.40 -11.02 12.16
C ASN A 77 1.10 -11.07 11.83
N ARG A 78 1.92 -11.02 12.88
CA ARG A 78 3.38 -10.97 12.79
C ARG A 78 3.99 -12.18 12.07
N LYS A 79 3.30 -13.32 12.02
CA LYS A 79 3.72 -14.51 11.24
C LYS A 79 3.94 -14.19 9.76
N TYR A 80 3.29 -13.15 9.22
CA TYR A 80 3.37 -12.80 7.80
C TYR A 80 4.34 -11.67 7.46
N ALA A 81 5.01 -11.04 8.45
CA ALA A 81 5.92 -9.92 8.21
C ALA A 81 7.14 -10.28 7.32
N HIS A 82 7.53 -11.55 7.30
CA HIS A 82 8.59 -12.11 6.47
C HIS A 82 8.14 -13.43 5.82
N TYR A 83 6.90 -13.45 5.34
CA TYR A 83 6.33 -14.65 4.76
C TYR A 83 7.11 -15.07 3.50
N PRO A 84 7.64 -16.30 3.41
CA PRO A 84 8.40 -16.73 2.24
C PRO A 84 7.51 -16.75 0.98
N ASN A 85 7.90 -16.02 -0.07
CA ASN A 85 7.14 -15.93 -1.33
C ASN A 85 6.82 -17.30 -1.96
N ARG A 86 7.69 -18.31 -1.77
CA ARG A 86 7.46 -19.68 -2.24
C ARG A 86 6.22 -20.37 -1.64
N LEU A 87 5.71 -19.85 -0.52
CA LEU A 87 4.50 -20.35 0.14
C LEU A 87 3.24 -19.61 -0.33
N CYS A 88 3.38 -18.52 -1.11
CA CYS A 88 2.26 -17.87 -1.75
C CYS A 88 1.71 -18.78 -2.85
N THR A 89 0.42 -19.05 -2.82
CA THR A 89 -0.27 -19.94 -3.77
C THR A 89 -1.57 -19.30 -4.24
N GLY A 90 -2.11 -19.83 -5.35
CA GLY A 90 -3.31 -19.31 -5.97
C GLY A 90 -3.04 -18.20 -7.01
N PRO A 91 -4.08 -17.75 -7.72
CA PRO A 91 -3.95 -16.73 -8.75
C PRO A 91 -3.66 -15.36 -8.13
N THR A 92 -2.83 -14.57 -8.83
CA THR A 92 -2.66 -13.15 -8.50
C THR A 92 -3.93 -12.38 -8.86
N PRO A 93 -4.52 -11.61 -7.94
CA PRO A 93 -5.71 -10.82 -8.24
C PRO A 93 -5.38 -9.71 -9.25
N PRO A 94 -6.35 -9.33 -10.11
CA PRO A 94 -6.15 -8.25 -11.06
C PRO A 94 -6.07 -6.88 -10.35
N CYS A 95 -5.35 -5.96 -10.98
CA CYS A 95 -5.57 -4.53 -10.79
C CYS A 95 -6.84 -4.10 -11.56
#